data_AF-A0A820AAI7-F1
#
_entry.id   AF-A0A820AAI7-F1
#
_cell.length_a   1.000
_cell.length_b   1.000
_cell.length_c   1.000
_cell.angle_alpha   90.00
_cell.angle_beta   90.00
_cell.angle_gamma   90.00
#
_symmetry.space_group_name_H-M   'P 1'
#
loop_
_entity.id
_entity.type
_entity.pdbx_description
1 polymer ?
#
loop_
_entity_poly.entity_id
_entity_poly.type
_entity_poly.pdbx_seq_one_letter_code
_entity_poly.pdbx_strand_id
1 'polypeptide(L)'
;MKFLFRYFIPATIKMSYSISRRIPLGPGQESVWDYPRPPRVEDTSKHIEVIFNGIVIADTRRAKRVLETSHPPTYYLPPEDVCLKEFFKPISNEKSSYCEWKGIANYYTIEVNGKRAENAAWYYSKPTEPQFSSIKDHIAIYASQMDECRVDGERVIPQPGQFYGGWITKDIVGPFKGEPGSMGW
;
A
#
# COMPACT_ATOMS: atom_id res chain seq x y z
N MET A 1 -44.18 -37.32 40.20
CA MET A 1 -43.15 -37.82 39.27
C MET A 1 -42.71 -36.67 38.37
N LYS A 2 -41.59 -35.99 38.71
CA LYS A 2 -41.08 -34.83 37.97
C LYS A 2 -40.09 -35.33 36.90
N PHE A 3 -40.44 -35.22 35.63
CA PHE A 3 -39.50 -35.45 34.54
C PHE A 3 -38.74 -34.15 34.24
N LEU A 4 -37.43 -34.13 34.53
CA LEU A 4 -36.53 -33.10 34.01
C LEU A 4 -36.24 -33.39 32.53
N PHE A 5 -36.68 -32.51 31.64
CA PHE A 5 -36.12 -32.43 30.29
C PHE A 5 -34.78 -31.69 30.36
N ARG A 6 -33.68 -32.42 30.17
CA ARG A 6 -32.37 -31.82 29.85
C ARG A 6 -32.45 -31.29 28.42
N TYR A 7 -32.51 -29.96 28.28
CA TYR A 7 -32.25 -29.30 27.01
C TYR A 7 -30.77 -29.50 26.66
N PHE A 8 -30.51 -30.29 25.62
CA PHE A 8 -29.21 -30.30 24.95
C PHE A 8 -29.04 -28.97 24.23
N ILE A 9 -28.18 -28.10 24.75
CA ILE A 9 -27.69 -26.94 24.01
C ILE A 9 -26.69 -27.50 22.99
N PRO A 10 -26.93 -27.40 21.66
CA PRO A 10 -25.95 -27.84 20.70
C PRO A 10 -24.70 -26.96 20.85
N ALA A 11 -23.55 -27.60 20.95
CA ALA A 11 -22.26 -26.95 21.08
C ALA A 11 -22.09 -25.90 19.98
N THR A 12 -21.86 -24.66 20.40
CA THR A 12 -21.48 -23.53 19.55
C THR A 12 -20.37 -23.99 18.61
N ILE A 13 -20.61 -23.88 17.30
CA ILE A 13 -19.58 -24.02 16.28
C ILE A 13 -18.51 -22.97 16.62
N LYS A 14 -17.41 -23.42 17.22
CA LYS A 14 -16.18 -22.64 17.19
C LYS A 14 -15.78 -22.58 15.72
N MET A 15 -16.11 -21.48 15.05
CA MET A 15 -15.43 -21.10 13.83
C MET A 15 -13.97 -20.86 14.20
N SER A 16 -13.16 -21.93 14.17
CA SER A 16 -11.73 -21.80 14.05
C SER A 16 -11.49 -21.12 12.71
N TYR A 17 -11.17 -19.82 12.73
CA TYR A 17 -10.61 -19.16 11.57
C TYR A 17 -9.34 -19.95 11.21
N SER A 18 -9.47 -20.79 10.19
CA SER A 18 -8.38 -21.54 9.62
C SER A 18 -7.26 -20.57 9.33
N ILE A 19 -6.05 -20.94 9.74
CA ILE A 19 -4.80 -20.39 9.24
C ILE A 19 -4.99 -20.10 7.75
N SER A 20 -4.81 -18.83 7.37
CA SER A 20 -4.97 -18.30 6.02
C SER A 20 -4.33 -19.28 5.04
N ARG A 21 -5.15 -19.92 4.17
CA ARG A 21 -4.62 -20.81 3.15
C ARG A 21 -3.83 -19.94 2.18
N ARG A 22 -2.49 -20.06 2.21
CA ARG A 22 -1.61 -19.49 1.19
C ARG A 22 -2.18 -19.82 -0.19
N ILE A 23 -2.36 -18.80 -1.03
CA ILE A 23 -2.81 -18.97 -2.40
C ILE A 23 -1.61 -19.52 -3.21
N PRO A 24 -1.76 -20.62 -3.98
CA PRO A 24 -0.69 -21.12 -4.83
C PRO A 24 -0.24 -20.07 -5.86
N LEU A 25 1.07 -19.95 -6.05
CA LEU A 25 1.66 -19.01 -7.00
C LEU A 25 1.72 -19.62 -8.40
N GLY A 26 1.36 -18.82 -9.40
CA GLY A 26 1.65 -19.06 -10.81
C GLY A 26 3.05 -18.55 -11.21
N PRO A 27 3.49 -18.82 -12.46
CA PRO A 27 4.78 -18.36 -12.96
C PRO A 27 4.94 -16.85 -12.85
N GLY A 28 6.05 -16.39 -12.26
CA GLY A 28 6.38 -14.98 -12.11
C GLY A 28 5.58 -14.23 -11.03
N GLN A 29 4.74 -14.93 -10.25
CA GLN A 29 4.01 -14.31 -9.15
C GLN A 29 4.81 -14.31 -7.84
N GLU A 30 4.58 -13.30 -7.02
CA GLU A 30 5.13 -13.11 -5.69
C GLU A 30 4.01 -13.13 -4.64
N SER A 31 4.20 -13.80 -3.51
CA SER A 31 3.28 -13.72 -2.37
C SER A 31 3.69 -12.58 -1.45
N VAL A 32 2.73 -11.73 -1.05
CA VAL A 32 2.98 -10.69 -0.04
C VAL A 32 3.36 -11.26 1.33
N TRP A 33 3.08 -12.54 1.57
CA TRP A 33 3.44 -13.24 2.81
C TRP A 33 4.87 -13.76 2.84
N ASP A 34 5.59 -13.67 1.72
CA ASP A 34 7.02 -13.99 1.63
C ASP A 34 7.90 -12.73 1.69
N TYR A 35 7.29 -11.55 1.75
CA TYR A 35 7.99 -10.29 2.00
C TYR A 35 8.45 -10.19 3.46
N PRO A 36 9.60 -9.54 3.71
CA PRO A 36 10.20 -9.53 5.03
C PRO A 36 9.57 -8.49 5.95
N ARG A 37 9.82 -8.69 7.26
CA ARG A 37 9.67 -7.67 8.31
C ARG A 37 10.99 -7.68 9.11
N PRO A 38 11.79 -6.59 9.16
CA PRO A 38 11.54 -5.28 8.58
C PRO A 38 11.37 -5.26 7.05
N PRO A 39 10.69 -4.26 6.48
CA PRO A 39 10.49 -4.15 5.03
C PRO A 39 11.80 -4.05 4.27
N ARG A 40 11.79 -4.51 3.02
CA ARG A 40 12.93 -4.42 2.11
C ARG A 40 12.65 -3.39 1.01
N VAL A 41 13.67 -2.60 0.67
CA VAL A 41 13.64 -1.68 -0.48
C VAL A 41 14.34 -2.37 -1.64
N GLU A 42 13.74 -2.33 -2.82
CA GLU A 42 14.32 -2.83 -4.06
C GLU A 42 14.22 -1.76 -5.16
N ASP A 43 15.25 -1.69 -6.00
CA ASP A 43 15.18 -0.98 -7.28
C ASP A 43 14.22 -1.67 -8.23
N THR A 44 13.50 -0.89 -9.04
CA THR A 44 12.64 -1.43 -10.09
C THR A 44 12.70 -0.57 -11.35
N SER A 45 12.88 -1.25 -12.49
CA SER A 45 12.82 -0.64 -13.82
C SER A 45 11.43 -0.68 -14.46
N LYS A 46 10.43 -1.25 -13.75
CA LYS A 46 9.03 -1.23 -14.16
C LYS A 46 8.59 0.22 -14.41
N HIS A 47 7.82 0.42 -15.47
CA HIS A 47 7.26 1.73 -15.83
C HIS A 47 6.10 2.07 -14.92
N ILE A 48 6.23 3.14 -14.14
CA ILE A 48 5.22 3.62 -13.22
C ILE A 48 4.60 4.88 -13.82
N GLU A 49 3.28 4.89 -13.97
CA GLU A 49 2.51 6.06 -14.39
C GLU A 49 1.44 6.38 -13.34
N VAL A 50 1.24 7.66 -13.05
CA VAL A 50 0.17 8.14 -12.17
C VAL A 50 -0.63 9.22 -12.87
N ILE A 51 -1.94 9.01 -12.95
CA ILE A 51 -2.88 9.90 -13.62
C ILE A 51 -3.88 10.45 -12.60
N PHE A 52 -4.01 11.77 -12.58
CA PHE A 52 -4.99 12.47 -11.76
C PHE A 52 -5.61 13.64 -12.52
N ASN A 53 -6.94 13.72 -12.48
CA ASN A 53 -7.73 14.64 -13.27
C ASN A 53 -7.39 14.56 -14.78
N GLY A 54 -7.18 13.35 -15.29
CA GLY A 54 -6.77 13.09 -16.68
C GLY A 54 -5.34 13.51 -17.06
N ILE A 55 -4.54 14.03 -16.12
CA ILE A 55 -3.15 14.46 -16.35
C ILE A 55 -2.19 13.43 -15.77
N VAL A 56 -1.14 13.08 -16.54
CA VAL A 56 -0.01 12.31 -16.01
C VAL A 56 0.79 13.20 -15.07
N ILE A 57 0.73 12.89 -13.77
CA ILE A 57 1.41 13.66 -12.71
C ILE A 57 2.74 13.03 -12.28
N ALA A 58 3.00 11.80 -12.70
CA ALA A 58 4.29 11.12 -12.55
C ALA A 58 4.46 10.05 -13.63
N ASP A 59 5.69 9.92 -14.15
CA ASP A 59 6.11 8.92 -15.14
C ASP A 59 7.58 8.54 -14.89
N THR A 60 7.85 7.30 -14.47
CA THR A 60 9.21 6.87 -14.13
C THR A 60 9.50 5.42 -14.47
N ARG A 61 10.78 5.12 -14.74
CA ARG A 61 11.36 3.77 -14.79
C ARG A 61 12.47 3.57 -13.75
N ARG A 62 12.51 4.44 -12.73
CA ARG A 62 13.56 4.50 -11.72
C ARG A 62 12.99 4.49 -10.30
N ALA A 63 11.79 3.93 -10.15
CA ALA A 63 11.14 3.83 -8.86
C ALA A 63 11.88 2.84 -7.94
N LYS A 64 11.66 3.01 -6.64
CA LYS A 64 11.93 1.98 -5.64
C LYS A 64 10.61 1.30 -5.29
N ARG A 65 10.62 -0.01 -5.07
CA ARG A 65 9.48 -0.73 -4.48
C ARG A 65 9.83 -1.14 -3.05
N VAL A 66 8.90 -0.92 -2.13
CA VAL A 66 9.02 -1.36 -0.74
C VAL A 66 8.13 -2.57 -0.52
N LEU A 67 8.75 -3.66 -0.09
CA LEU A 67 8.13 -4.95 0.15
C LEU A 67 7.99 -5.18 1.65
N GLU A 68 6.76 -5.35 2.12
CA GLU A 68 6.44 -5.57 3.53
C GLU A 68 5.44 -6.72 3.65
N THR A 69 5.65 -7.61 4.63
CA THR A 69 4.77 -8.76 4.87
C THR A 69 3.29 -8.34 4.89
N SER A 70 2.44 -9.08 4.16
CA SER A 70 0.98 -8.88 4.02
C SER A 70 0.53 -7.67 3.19
N HIS A 71 1.48 -6.86 2.69
CA HIS A 71 1.21 -5.68 1.87
C HIS A 71 1.73 -5.88 0.43
N PRO A 72 0.95 -5.53 -0.60
CA PRO A 72 1.48 -5.35 -1.95
C PRO A 72 2.60 -4.29 -1.97
N PRO A 73 3.48 -4.30 -2.98
CA PRO A 73 4.53 -3.31 -3.10
C PRO A 73 3.98 -1.88 -3.05
N THR A 74 4.62 -1.03 -2.24
CA THR A 74 4.44 0.43 -2.33
C THR A 74 5.56 1.00 -3.18
N TYR A 75 5.22 1.81 -4.18
CA TYR A 75 6.20 2.45 -5.06
C TYR A 75 6.59 3.83 -4.55
N TYR A 76 7.89 4.10 -4.57
CA TYR A 76 8.52 5.36 -4.20
C TYR A 76 9.18 5.93 -5.44
N LEU A 77 8.60 7.01 -5.95
CA LEU A 77 8.98 7.65 -7.20
C LEU A 77 10.02 8.73 -6.92
N PRO A 78 11.09 8.82 -7.71
CA PRO A 78 12.07 9.88 -7.55
C PRO A 78 11.42 11.24 -7.85
N PRO A 79 11.67 12.29 -7.05
CA PRO A 79 10.95 13.55 -7.14
C PRO A 79 11.13 14.27 -8.48
N GLU A 80 12.23 14.02 -9.20
CA GLU A 80 12.46 14.57 -10.52
C GLU A 80 11.54 14.02 -11.63
N ASP A 81 10.93 12.85 -11.40
CA ASP A 81 10.01 12.20 -12.34
C ASP A 81 8.53 12.46 -11.96
N VAL A 82 8.30 13.37 -11.01
CA VAL A 82 6.99 13.77 -10.51
C VAL A 82 6.81 15.27 -10.78
N CYS A 83 5.62 15.68 -11.23
CA CYS A 83 5.25 17.10 -11.39
C CYS A 83 5.01 17.78 -10.02
N LEU A 84 6.01 17.72 -9.16
CA LEU A 84 5.93 18.03 -7.74
C LEU A 84 5.63 19.51 -7.51
N LYS A 85 6.29 20.41 -8.25
CA LYS A 85 6.12 21.87 -8.07
C LYS A 85 4.76 22.35 -8.54
N GLU A 86 4.27 21.74 -9.60
CA GLU A 86 3.04 22.08 -10.28
C GLU A 86 1.84 21.65 -9.43
N PHE A 87 1.82 20.37 -9.02
CA PHE A 87 0.60 19.74 -8.52
C PHE A 87 0.63 19.32 -7.05
N PHE A 88 1.79 19.28 -6.38
CA PHE A 88 1.89 18.77 -5.01
C PHE A 88 2.08 19.91 -4.01
N LYS A 89 1.16 20.04 -3.06
CA LYS A 89 1.18 21.06 -1.99
C LYS A 89 1.56 20.40 -0.66
N PRO A 90 2.72 20.74 -0.06
CA PRO A 90 3.12 20.15 1.22
C PRO A 90 2.13 20.60 2.29
N ILE A 91 1.77 19.69 3.20
CA ILE A 91 0.97 20.05 4.36
C ILE A 91 1.93 20.35 5.52
N SER A 92 1.71 21.46 6.21
CA SER A 92 2.62 21.88 7.27
C SER A 92 2.35 21.15 8.60
N ASN A 93 1.09 20.93 9.01
CA ASN A 93 0.85 20.73 10.46
C ASN A 93 -0.24 19.71 10.88
N GLU A 94 -0.98 19.07 9.98
CA GLU A 94 -2.20 18.33 10.39
C GLU A 94 -2.12 16.81 10.29
N LYS A 95 -1.21 16.26 9.47
CA LYS A 95 -1.08 14.81 9.32
C LYS A 95 0.38 14.42 9.16
N SER A 96 0.91 13.76 10.19
CA SER A 96 2.15 13.00 10.11
C SER A 96 1.88 11.62 10.68
N SER A 97 2.52 10.60 10.09
CA SER A 97 2.43 9.23 10.58
C SER A 97 3.82 8.72 10.85
N TYR A 98 3.98 8.01 11.96
CA TYR A 98 5.24 7.41 12.34
C TYR A 98 5.29 5.94 11.90
N CYS A 99 6.40 5.56 11.29
CA CYS A 99 6.76 4.18 11.01
C CYS A 99 8.02 3.84 11.80
N GLU A 100 7.99 2.70 12.52
CA GLU A 100 9.11 2.26 13.36
C GLU A 100 10.43 2.11 12.60
N TRP A 101 10.40 1.85 11.28
CA TRP A 101 11.61 1.73 10.46
C TRP A 101 11.91 2.91 9.54
N LYS A 102 10.87 3.59 9.03
CA LYS A 102 11.03 4.66 8.01
C LYS A 102 10.99 6.06 8.62
N GLY A 103 10.61 6.20 9.89
CA GLY A 103 10.51 7.49 10.56
C GLY A 103 9.19 8.21 10.28
N ILE A 104 9.25 9.54 10.26
CA ILE A 104 8.08 10.41 10.12
C ILE A 104 7.76 10.64 8.65
N ALA A 105 6.58 10.22 8.22
CA ALA A 105 6.05 10.53 6.90
C ALA A 105 5.50 11.97 6.87
N ASN A 106 5.89 12.70 5.84
CA ASN A 106 5.38 14.02 5.49
C ASN A 106 4.45 13.85 4.30
N TYR A 107 3.39 14.64 4.20
CA TYR A 107 2.34 14.42 3.21
C TYR A 107 2.20 15.60 2.25
N TYR A 108 1.70 15.29 1.05
CA TYR A 108 1.26 16.23 0.05
C TYR A 108 -0.24 16.08 -0.20
N THR A 109 -0.91 17.21 -0.39
CA THR A 109 -2.15 17.27 -1.15
C THR A 109 -1.80 17.36 -2.63
N ILE A 110 -2.50 16.61 -3.48
CA ILE A 110 -2.38 16.71 -4.94
C ILE A 110 -3.53 17.58 -5.46
N GLU A 111 -3.21 18.58 -6.26
CA GLU A 111 -4.19 19.48 -6.88
C GLU A 111 -3.87 19.69 -8.35
N VAL A 112 -4.82 19.34 -9.22
CA VAL A 112 -4.70 19.46 -10.68
C VAL A 112 -5.96 20.10 -11.22
N ASN A 113 -5.84 21.29 -11.83
CA ASN A 113 -6.95 22.02 -12.47
C ASN A 113 -8.21 22.11 -11.58
N GLY A 114 -8.04 22.40 -10.29
CA GLY A 114 -9.12 22.55 -9.31
C GLY A 114 -9.68 21.25 -8.71
N LYS A 115 -9.29 20.07 -9.21
CA LYS A 115 -9.56 18.78 -8.52
C LYS A 115 -8.49 18.56 -7.47
N ARG A 116 -8.89 18.16 -6.26
CA ARG A 116 -8.02 17.99 -5.10
C ARG A 116 -8.11 16.57 -4.54
N ALA A 117 -6.97 15.96 -4.24
CA ALA A 117 -6.83 14.73 -3.47
C ALA A 117 -6.02 15.01 -2.20
N GLU A 118 -6.68 14.99 -1.04
CA GLU A 118 -6.10 15.40 0.23
C GLU A 118 -5.22 14.31 0.83
N ASN A 119 -4.02 14.68 1.27
CA ASN A 119 -3.06 13.77 1.89
C ASN A 119 -2.81 12.51 1.04
N ALA A 120 -2.84 12.66 -0.28
CA ALA A 120 -2.84 11.59 -1.26
C ALA A 120 -1.45 11.04 -1.57
N ALA A 121 -0.39 11.75 -1.15
CA ALA A 121 0.98 11.33 -1.31
C ALA A 121 1.80 11.60 -0.05
N TRP A 122 2.88 10.86 0.13
CA TRP A 122 3.79 11.04 1.27
C TRP A 122 5.24 10.78 0.88
N TYR A 123 6.14 11.25 1.74
CA TYR A 123 7.59 11.07 1.60
C TYR A 123 8.26 11.06 2.97
N TYR A 124 9.49 10.55 3.02
CA TYR A 124 10.34 10.55 4.21
C TYR A 124 11.54 11.46 3.98
N SER A 125 11.57 12.62 4.65
CA SER A 125 12.71 13.55 4.59
C SER A 125 13.90 13.10 5.44
N LYS A 126 13.62 12.28 6.46
CA LYS A 126 14.61 11.73 7.37
C LYS A 126 14.27 10.28 7.73
N PRO A 127 14.53 9.31 6.82
CA PRO A 127 14.43 7.90 7.15
C PRO A 127 15.25 7.56 8.41
N THR A 128 14.69 6.76 9.32
CA THR A 128 15.35 6.43 10.59
C THR A 128 16.37 5.31 10.44
N GLU A 129 16.04 4.25 9.69
CA GLU A 129 16.95 3.12 9.47
C GLU A 129 17.75 3.27 8.16
N PRO A 130 19.07 2.94 8.15
CA PRO A 130 19.94 3.13 6.98
C PRO A 130 19.45 2.47 5.69
N GLN A 131 18.79 1.31 5.80
CA GLN A 131 18.25 0.55 4.67
C GLN A 131 17.14 1.27 3.89
N PHE A 132 16.54 2.33 4.46
CA PHE A 132 15.56 3.17 3.79
C PHE A 132 16.14 4.51 3.31
N SER A 133 17.45 4.74 3.41
CA SER A 133 18.06 6.01 2.97
C SER A 133 17.85 6.27 1.48
N SER A 134 17.75 5.21 0.67
CA SER A 134 17.56 5.30 -0.78
C SER A 134 16.17 5.76 -1.21
N ILE A 135 15.19 5.77 -0.31
CA ILE A 135 13.85 6.34 -0.56
C ILE A 135 13.66 7.71 0.08
N LYS A 136 14.74 8.32 0.59
CA LYS A 136 14.68 9.69 1.10
C LYS A 136 14.12 10.62 0.03
N ASP A 137 13.15 11.43 0.42
CA ASP A 137 12.44 12.40 -0.43
C ASP A 137 11.72 11.80 -1.67
N HIS A 138 11.70 10.47 -1.83
CA HIS A 138 10.90 9.83 -2.87
C HIS A 138 9.43 9.86 -2.48
N ILE A 139 8.58 9.99 -3.49
CA ILE A 139 7.14 10.21 -3.33
C ILE A 139 6.42 8.89 -3.48
N ALA A 140 5.64 8.50 -2.48
CA ALA A 140 4.67 7.41 -2.58
C ALA A 140 3.25 7.98 -2.65
N ILE A 141 2.35 7.29 -3.35
CA ILE A 141 1.00 7.79 -3.69
C ILE A 141 -0.05 6.72 -3.37
N TYR A 142 -1.17 7.14 -2.76
CA TYR A 142 -2.33 6.30 -2.55
C TYR A 142 -3.09 6.13 -3.87
N ALA A 143 -2.94 4.96 -4.51
CA ALA A 143 -3.61 4.65 -5.77
C ALA A 143 -5.14 4.77 -5.69
N SER A 144 -5.73 4.56 -4.51
CA SER A 144 -7.18 4.70 -4.28
C SER A 144 -7.73 6.11 -4.47
N GLN A 145 -6.87 7.14 -4.44
CA GLN A 145 -7.27 8.53 -4.63
C GLN A 145 -6.98 9.06 -6.04
N MET A 146 -6.33 8.27 -6.90
CA MET A 146 -5.96 8.64 -8.27
C MET A 146 -7.02 8.18 -9.26
N ASP A 147 -7.04 8.76 -10.47
CA ASP A 147 -7.91 8.26 -11.54
C ASP A 147 -7.39 6.91 -12.07
N GLU A 148 -6.06 6.80 -12.16
CA GLU A 148 -5.38 5.59 -12.56
C GLU A 148 -3.91 5.60 -12.12
N CYS A 149 -3.44 4.45 -11.64
CA CYS A 149 -2.02 4.15 -11.51
C CYS A 149 -1.72 2.93 -12.39
N ARG A 150 -0.54 2.91 -13.01
CA ARG A 150 -0.08 1.77 -13.82
C ARG A 150 1.32 1.30 -13.45
N VAL A 151 1.55 0.01 -13.65
CA VAL A 151 2.84 -0.67 -13.55
C VAL A 151 3.05 -1.45 -14.85
N ASP A 152 4.04 -1.09 -15.67
CA ASP A 152 4.27 -1.65 -17.01
C ASP A 152 3.00 -1.65 -17.89
N GLY A 153 2.23 -0.56 -17.82
CA GLY A 153 0.96 -0.41 -18.53
C GLY A 153 -0.22 -1.19 -17.93
N GLU A 154 0.00 -2.01 -16.90
CA GLU A 154 -1.06 -2.68 -16.17
C GLU A 154 -1.70 -1.75 -15.14
N ARG A 155 -3.04 -1.62 -15.20
CA ARG A 155 -3.79 -0.84 -14.20
C ARG A 155 -3.69 -1.50 -12.82
N VAL A 156 -3.33 -0.68 -11.84
CA VAL A 156 -3.22 -1.06 -10.44
C VAL A 156 -4.59 -1.15 -9.78
N ILE A 157 -4.76 -2.17 -8.94
CA ILE A 157 -5.85 -2.23 -7.94
C ILE A 157 -5.26 -1.71 -6.61
N PRO A 158 -5.87 -0.71 -5.96
CA PRO A 158 -5.36 -0.23 -4.68
C PRO A 158 -5.53 -1.31 -3.60
N GLN A 159 -4.54 -1.43 -2.71
CA GLN A 159 -4.67 -2.28 -1.53
C GLN A 159 -5.96 -1.92 -0.76
N PRO A 160 -6.79 -2.90 -0.39
CA PRO A 160 -7.97 -2.67 0.43
C PRO A 160 -7.62 -1.95 1.73
N GLY A 161 -8.48 -1.02 2.15
CA GLY A 161 -8.23 -0.15 3.30
C GLY A 161 -7.76 1.25 2.87
N GLN A 162 -8.38 2.28 3.43
CA GLN A 162 -8.19 3.68 2.98
C GLN A 162 -6.83 4.30 3.36
N PHE A 163 -5.97 3.54 4.04
CA PHE A 163 -4.73 4.04 4.63
C PHE A 163 -3.48 3.26 4.21
N TYR A 164 -3.63 2.22 3.39
CA TYR A 164 -2.50 1.44 2.89
C TYR A 164 -2.06 1.90 1.49
N GLY A 165 -0.74 1.95 1.31
CA GLY A 165 -0.11 2.42 0.07
C GLY A 165 0.18 1.34 -0.97
N GLY A 166 -0.20 0.08 -0.72
CA GLY A 166 0.14 -1.05 -1.57
C GLY A 166 -0.57 -1.01 -2.92
N TRP A 167 0.15 -1.37 -3.98
CA TRP A 167 -0.36 -1.44 -5.35
C TRP A 167 -0.44 -2.91 -5.77
N ILE A 168 -1.65 -3.39 -6.09
CA ILE A 168 -1.88 -4.77 -6.53
C ILE A 168 -1.85 -4.82 -8.05
N THR A 169 -1.03 -5.72 -8.58
CA THR A 169 -0.94 -6.14 -9.98
C THR A 169 -1.06 -7.66 -10.05
N LYS A 170 -1.26 -8.24 -11.24
CA LYS A 170 -1.49 -9.67 -11.47
C LYS A 170 -0.35 -10.56 -10.99
N ASP A 171 0.86 -10.02 -10.88
CA ASP A 171 2.03 -10.72 -10.37
C ASP A 171 2.11 -10.72 -8.83
N ILE A 172 1.22 -10.01 -8.14
CA ILE A 172 1.23 -9.92 -6.67
C ILE A 172 0.03 -10.70 -6.12
N VAL A 173 0.32 -11.64 -5.23
CA VAL A 173 -0.67 -12.58 -4.68
C VAL A 173 -0.85 -12.37 -3.19
N GLY A 174 -2.11 -12.28 -2.78
CA GLY A 174 -2.55 -12.11 -1.41
C GLY A 174 -2.66 -13.43 -0.61
N PRO A 175 -3.56 -13.49 0.39
CA PRO A 175 -4.54 -12.47 0.76
C PRO A 175 -3.89 -11.17 1.23
N PHE A 176 -4.57 -10.04 1.05
CA PHE A 176 -4.02 -8.73 1.35
C PHE A 176 -4.60 -8.19 2.67
N LYS A 177 -3.74 -7.55 3.47
CA LYS A 177 -4.23 -6.83 4.65
C LYS A 177 -5.21 -5.73 4.23
N GLY A 178 -6.31 -5.58 4.97
CA GLY A 178 -7.42 -4.67 4.67
C GLY A 178 -8.63 -5.33 4.00
N GLU A 179 -8.51 -6.56 3.49
CA GLU A 179 -9.66 -7.37 3.05
C GLU A 179 -10.56 -7.79 4.24
N PRO A 180 -11.87 -8.06 4.03
CA PRO A 180 -12.74 -8.59 5.08
C PRO A 180 -12.15 -9.84 5.76
N GLY A 181 -12.08 -9.85 7.09
CA GLY A 181 -11.46 -10.95 7.85
C GLY A 181 -9.93 -10.89 7.95
N SER A 182 -9.29 -9.87 7.38
CA SER A 182 -7.84 -9.61 7.52
C SER A 182 -7.48 -8.59 8.63
N MET A 183 -8.44 -8.25 9.49
CA MET A 183 -8.22 -7.37 10.64
C MET A 183 -7.60 -8.17 11.79
N GLY A 184 -6.29 -8.06 12.00
CA GLY A 184 -5.58 -8.69 13.13
C GLY A 184 -4.34 -9.51 12.79
N TRP A 185 -3.91 -9.56 11.52
CA TRP A 185 -2.63 -10.14 11.10
C TRP A 185 -1.46 -9.17 11.33
#